data_AF-A0AAD5E624-F1
#
_entry.id   AF-A0AAD5E624-F1
#
_cell.length_a   1.000
_cell.length_b   1.000
_cell.length_c   1.000
_cell.angle_alpha   90.00
_cell.angle_beta   90.00
_cell.angle_gamma   90.00
#
_symmetry.space_group_name_H-M   'P 1'
#
loop_
_entity.id
_entity.type
_entity.pdbx_description
1 polymer ?
#
loop_
_entity_poly.entity_id
_entity_poly.type
_entity_poly.pdbx_seq_one_letter_code
_entity_poly.pdbx_strand_id
1 'polypeptide(L)'
;MSTDIYEISERPSKRPSLLRSSSLQQAEALNTGDNNYPPNHRQDSSLRQLTRKFITLLQSDPTADLDLNVAAVQLQVQKRRIYDITNVLEGVGLIEKNSKNHVRWIGRDVELDAQYCNKSNDTAQLDWLHNEVNRLEDEKLMLEGIEVEVDNQTQGLFEQYRDYLYLSETDLRQHFRAIDDQMIVATDTPANVAIQASTENV
;
A
#
# COMPACT_ATOMS: atom_id res chain seq x y z
N MET A 1 56.86 -4.00 8.96
CA MET A 1 56.09 -5.08 9.62
C MET A 1 54.79 -5.22 8.84
N SER A 2 54.54 -6.41 8.27
CA SER A 2 53.32 -6.93 7.60
C SER A 2 52.74 -6.13 6.42
N THR A 3 52.74 -6.52 5.14
CA THR A 3 52.41 -7.80 4.44
C THR A 3 50.99 -8.30 4.81
N ASP A 4 49.98 -8.49 3.95
CA ASP A 4 49.87 -8.60 2.49
C ASP A 4 48.44 -8.22 2.04
N ILE A 5 48.32 -7.59 0.86
CA ILE A 5 47.06 -7.46 0.10
C ILE A 5 47.06 -8.60 -0.92
N TYR A 6 46.04 -9.46 -0.89
CA TYR A 6 45.91 -10.58 -1.82
C TYR A 6 45.52 -10.11 -3.23
N GLU A 7 46.31 -10.62 -4.16
CA GLU A 7 46.39 -10.38 -5.59
C GLU A 7 45.35 -11.21 -6.37
N ILE A 8 44.73 -10.59 -7.38
CA ILE A 8 43.76 -11.20 -8.30
C ILE A 8 44.53 -12.00 -9.36
N SER A 9 44.30 -13.31 -9.42
CA SER A 9 44.86 -14.19 -10.46
C SER A 9 43.76 -14.65 -11.42
N GLU A 10 43.69 -14.02 -12.60
CA GLU A 10 43.05 -14.60 -13.78
C GLU A 10 43.87 -15.77 -14.33
N ARG A 11 43.21 -16.84 -14.81
CA ARG A 11 43.84 -17.89 -15.62
C ARG A 11 43.04 -18.21 -16.87
N PRO A 12 43.70 -18.63 -17.97
CA PRO A 12 43.23 -18.44 -19.33
C PRO A 12 42.53 -19.65 -19.95
N SER A 13 41.73 -19.33 -20.96
CA SER A 13 40.99 -20.18 -21.90
C SER A 13 41.88 -21.17 -22.67
N LYS A 14 41.43 -22.44 -22.79
CA LYS A 14 41.92 -23.41 -23.79
C LYS A 14 40.76 -24.17 -24.40
N ARG A 15 40.49 -23.91 -25.69
CA ARG A 15 39.72 -24.80 -26.59
C ARG A 15 40.65 -25.87 -27.18
N PRO A 16 40.14 -27.06 -27.52
CA PRO A 16 40.72 -27.88 -28.57
C PRO A 16 39.84 -27.94 -29.82
N SER A 17 40.53 -28.02 -30.96
CA SER A 17 40.09 -28.00 -32.35
C SER A 17 39.60 -29.36 -32.87
N LEU A 18 38.68 -29.30 -33.84
CA LEU A 18 38.18 -30.40 -34.67
C LEU A 18 39.27 -30.98 -35.59
N LEU A 19 39.30 -32.31 -35.72
CA LEU A 19 39.77 -33.03 -36.91
C LEU A 19 39.00 -34.35 -37.08
N ARG A 20 38.91 -34.78 -38.33
CA ARG A 20 37.88 -35.57 -39.01
C ARG A 20 38.37 -36.98 -39.36
N SER A 21 37.49 -37.99 -39.30
CA SER A 21 37.37 -39.10 -40.28
C SER A 21 36.21 -40.01 -39.86
N SER A 22 35.10 -40.06 -40.60
CA SER A 22 34.81 -40.96 -41.74
C SER A 22 34.39 -42.37 -41.30
N SER A 23 33.08 -42.68 -41.34
CA SER A 23 32.50 -43.96 -41.84
C SER A 23 30.97 -43.91 -41.76
N LEU A 24 30.32 -44.00 -42.93
CA LEU A 24 28.88 -44.19 -43.10
C LEU A 24 28.50 -45.61 -42.68
N GLN A 25 27.37 -45.76 -41.98
CA GLN A 25 26.46 -46.89 -42.16
C GLN A 25 25.04 -46.50 -41.70
N GLN A 26 24.12 -46.56 -42.67
CA GLN A 26 22.68 -46.44 -42.54
C GLN A 26 22.07 -47.54 -41.65
N ALA A 27 21.05 -47.18 -40.86
CA ALA A 27 19.82 -47.95 -40.71
C ALA A 27 18.77 -47.13 -39.96
N GLU A 28 17.75 -46.67 -40.68
CA GLU A 28 16.43 -46.40 -40.11
C GLU A 28 15.80 -47.74 -39.73
N ALA A 29 15.38 -47.90 -38.48
CA ALA A 29 14.39 -48.89 -38.10
C ALA A 29 13.63 -48.42 -36.85
N LEU A 30 12.31 -48.44 -36.99
CA LEU A 30 11.26 -48.21 -35.99
C LEU A 30 11.61 -48.80 -34.62
N ASN A 31 11.48 -48.02 -33.55
CA ASN A 31 11.33 -48.59 -32.22
C ASN A 31 10.25 -47.84 -31.43
N THR A 32 9.04 -48.39 -31.52
CA THR A 32 7.94 -48.24 -30.58
C THR A 32 8.39 -48.74 -29.21
N GLY A 33 9.04 -47.86 -28.44
CA GLY A 33 9.39 -48.08 -27.04
C GLY A 33 8.42 -47.33 -26.14
N ASP A 34 7.44 -48.07 -25.61
CA ASP A 34 6.54 -47.70 -24.53
C ASP A 34 7.34 -47.13 -23.34
N ASN A 35 7.41 -45.79 -23.23
CA ASN A 35 8.05 -45.11 -22.11
C ASN A 35 7.08 -45.12 -20.92
N ASN A 36 6.93 -46.28 -20.30
CA ASN A 36 6.35 -46.40 -18.96
C ASN A 36 7.38 -45.90 -17.93
N TYR A 37 7.63 -44.59 -17.93
CA TYR A 37 8.27 -43.91 -16.82
C TYR A 37 7.26 -43.92 -15.65
N PRO A 38 7.64 -44.36 -14.44
CA PRO A 38 6.74 -44.27 -13.30
C PRO A 38 6.28 -42.81 -13.15
N PRO A 39 5.00 -42.55 -12.85
CA PRO A 39 4.50 -41.20 -12.72
C PRO A 39 5.39 -40.45 -11.73
N ASN A 40 5.83 -39.27 -12.14
CA ASN A 40 6.84 -38.49 -11.47
C ASN A 40 6.27 -37.93 -10.16
N HIS A 41 6.17 -38.77 -9.12
CA HIS A 41 5.56 -38.54 -7.79
C HIS A 41 6.13 -37.32 -7.05
N ARG A 42 7.18 -36.69 -7.58
CA ARG A 42 7.76 -35.46 -7.04
C ARG A 42 6.86 -34.24 -7.21
N GLN A 43 6.07 -34.17 -8.29
CA GLN A 43 5.22 -32.99 -8.55
C GLN A 43 4.02 -32.92 -7.60
N ASP A 44 3.51 -34.08 -7.16
CA ASP A 44 2.34 -34.20 -6.28
C ASP A 44 2.58 -33.69 -4.86
N SER A 45 3.85 -33.63 -4.42
CA SER A 45 4.26 -33.14 -3.10
C SER A 45 4.87 -31.73 -3.13
N SER A 46 4.84 -31.05 -4.27
CA SER A 46 5.40 -29.69 -4.37
C SER A 46 4.59 -28.70 -3.52
N LEU A 47 5.27 -27.71 -2.93
CA LEU A 47 4.61 -26.68 -2.12
C LEU A 47 3.52 -25.98 -2.93
N ARG A 48 3.77 -25.66 -4.21
CA ARG A 48 2.79 -25.07 -5.12
C ARG A 48 1.51 -25.90 -5.22
N GLN A 49 1.63 -27.22 -5.38
CA GLN A 49 0.47 -28.11 -5.49
C GLN A 49 -0.29 -28.21 -4.17
N LEU A 50 0.43 -28.24 -3.05
CA LEU A 50 -0.16 -28.23 -1.71
C LEU A 50 -0.88 -26.91 -1.42
N THR A 51 -0.27 -25.77 -1.75
CA THR A 51 -0.87 -24.44 -1.60
C THR A 51 -2.15 -24.33 -2.42
N ARG A 52 -2.17 -24.82 -3.67
CA ARG A 52 -3.38 -24.79 -4.50
C ARG A 52 -4.52 -25.58 -3.87
N LYS A 53 -4.25 -26.81 -3.44
CA LYS A 53 -5.26 -27.64 -2.75
C LYS A 53 -5.70 -27.02 -1.42
N PHE A 54 -4.77 -26.46 -0.65
CA PHE A 54 -5.05 -25.76 0.61
C PHE A 54 -5.99 -24.57 0.41
N ILE A 55 -5.74 -23.75 -0.62
CA ILE A 55 -6.61 -22.61 -0.97
C ILE A 55 -8.01 -23.11 -1.35
N THR A 56 -8.12 -24.18 -2.15
CA THR A 56 -9.43 -24.76 -2.48
C THR A 56 -10.20 -25.21 -1.25
N LEU A 57 -9.53 -25.81 -0.26
CA LEU A 57 -10.17 -26.19 1.01
C LEU A 57 -10.64 -24.95 1.79
N LEU A 58 -9.81 -23.92 1.86
CA LEU A 58 -10.12 -22.67 2.57
C LEU A 58 -11.28 -21.90 1.92
N GLN A 59 -11.38 -21.89 0.58
CA GLN A 59 -12.45 -21.24 -0.17
C GLN A 59 -13.73 -22.08 -0.24
N SER A 60 -13.66 -23.39 0.02
CA SER A 60 -14.85 -24.26 0.06
C SER A 60 -15.72 -24.04 1.29
N ASP A 61 -15.16 -23.47 2.36
CA ASP A 61 -15.90 -23.11 3.56
C ASP A 61 -16.56 -21.72 3.39
N PRO A 62 -17.88 -21.58 3.59
CA PRO A 62 -18.58 -20.30 3.44
C PRO A 62 -18.14 -19.23 4.45
N THR A 63 -17.53 -19.62 5.57
CA THR A 63 -16.97 -18.72 6.58
C THR A 63 -15.50 -18.40 6.35
N ALA A 64 -14.92 -19.00 5.30
CA ALA A 64 -13.52 -18.90 4.91
C ALA A 64 -12.55 -19.20 6.06
N ASP A 65 -12.95 -20.05 7.01
CA ASP A 65 -12.17 -20.53 8.15
C ASP A 65 -11.74 -21.98 7.92
N LEU A 66 -10.47 -22.30 8.22
CA LEU A 66 -9.91 -23.63 7.97
C LEU A 66 -9.14 -24.15 9.20
N ASP A 67 -9.56 -25.32 9.70
CA ASP A 67 -8.79 -26.07 10.71
C ASP A 67 -7.54 -26.71 10.08
N LEU A 68 -6.39 -26.30 10.57
CA LEU A 68 -5.08 -26.77 10.13
C LEU A 68 -4.86 -28.27 10.38
N ASN A 69 -5.51 -28.88 11.38
CA ASN A 69 -5.45 -30.33 11.59
C ASN A 69 -6.21 -31.08 10.50
N VAL A 70 -7.41 -30.60 10.15
CA VAL A 70 -8.24 -31.18 9.09
C VAL A 70 -7.53 -31.04 7.75
N ALA A 71 -6.98 -29.87 7.46
CA ALA A 71 -6.20 -29.62 6.25
C ALA A 71 -4.98 -30.57 6.13
N ALA A 72 -4.27 -30.84 7.23
CA ALA A 72 -3.14 -31.78 7.24
C ALA A 72 -3.56 -33.21 6.85
N VAL A 73 -4.71 -33.67 7.34
CA VAL A 73 -5.26 -35.00 7.01
C VAL A 73 -5.73 -35.04 5.56
N GLN A 74 -6.47 -34.03 5.09
CA GLN A 74 -7.02 -34.00 3.72
C GLN A 74 -5.94 -33.86 2.66
N LEU A 75 -4.89 -33.08 2.93
CA LEU A 75 -3.74 -32.95 2.04
C LEU A 75 -2.75 -34.12 2.16
N GLN A 76 -2.95 -35.03 3.13
CA GLN A 76 -2.07 -36.15 3.45
C GLN A 76 -0.61 -35.73 3.68
N VAL A 77 -0.42 -34.61 4.39
CA VAL A 77 0.90 -34.04 4.67
C VAL A 77 1.18 -33.91 6.16
N GLN A 78 2.46 -33.91 6.51
CA GLN A 78 2.90 -33.61 7.88
C GLN A 78 2.59 -32.16 8.24
N LYS A 79 2.31 -31.88 9.52
CA LYS A 79 2.02 -30.51 10.03
C LYS A 79 3.06 -29.47 9.62
N ARG A 80 4.32 -29.88 9.45
CA ARG A 80 5.39 -28.98 8.99
C ARG A 80 5.09 -28.34 7.64
N ARG A 81 4.45 -29.05 6.71
CA ARG A 81 4.09 -28.51 5.39
C ARG A 81 2.96 -27.50 5.45
N ILE A 82 2.05 -27.64 6.42
CA ILE A 82 1.00 -26.64 6.66
C ILE A 82 1.63 -25.31 7.06
N TYR A 83 2.65 -25.31 7.92
CA TYR A 83 3.37 -24.08 8.29
C TYR A 83 4.13 -23.46 7.12
N ASP A 84 4.68 -24.27 6.20
CA ASP A 84 5.29 -23.72 4.98
C ASP A 84 4.27 -22.92 4.16
N ILE A 85 3.02 -23.39 4.08
CA ILE A 85 1.95 -22.72 3.34
C ILE A 85 1.46 -21.48 4.12
N THR A 86 1.14 -21.64 5.40
CA THR A 86 0.57 -20.54 6.20
C THR A 86 1.55 -19.39 6.36
N ASN A 87 2.85 -19.65 6.58
CA ASN A 87 3.84 -18.58 6.74
C ASN A 87 3.99 -17.74 5.46
N VAL A 88 3.88 -18.36 4.28
CA VAL A 88 3.92 -17.62 3.01
C VAL A 88 2.64 -16.81 2.83
N LEU A 89 1.46 -17.42 3.04
CA LEU A 89 0.19 -16.72 2.85
C LEU A 89 -0.04 -15.61 3.90
N GLU A 90 0.43 -15.79 5.13
CA GLU A 90 0.41 -14.79 6.20
C GLU A 90 1.43 -13.68 5.90
N GLY A 91 2.63 -14.03 5.43
CA GLY A 91 3.65 -13.05 5.04
C GLY A 91 3.26 -12.17 3.86
N VAL A 92 2.38 -12.67 2.97
CA VAL A 92 1.78 -11.90 1.88
C VAL A 92 0.48 -11.17 2.32
N GLY A 93 -0.09 -11.52 3.48
CA GLY A 93 -1.31 -10.90 4.00
C GLY A 93 -2.61 -11.41 3.37
N LEU A 94 -2.64 -12.64 2.85
CA LEU A 94 -3.85 -13.26 2.28
C LEU A 94 -4.65 -14.06 3.31
N ILE A 95 -4.03 -14.45 4.42
CA ILE A 95 -4.69 -15.15 5.51
C ILE A 95 -4.32 -14.51 6.86
N GLU A 96 -5.21 -14.66 7.83
CA GLU A 96 -4.97 -14.28 9.23
C GLU A 96 -5.17 -15.47 10.17
N LYS A 97 -4.59 -15.37 11.36
CA LYS A 97 -4.81 -16.34 12.43
C LYS A 97 -6.12 -16.03 13.16
N ASN A 98 -7.16 -16.83 12.90
CA ASN A 98 -8.46 -16.69 13.55
C ASN A 98 -8.46 -17.26 14.98
N SER A 99 -7.92 -18.48 15.17
CA SER A 99 -7.79 -19.09 16.51
C SER A 99 -6.66 -20.13 16.55
N LYS A 100 -6.47 -20.82 17.69
CA LYS A 100 -5.46 -21.89 17.75
C LYS A 100 -5.85 -22.99 16.75
N ASN A 101 -4.91 -23.32 15.85
CA ASN A 101 -5.10 -24.26 14.75
C ASN A 101 -6.11 -23.83 13.67
N HIS A 102 -6.55 -22.57 13.62
CA HIS A 102 -7.46 -22.09 12.58
C HIS A 102 -6.91 -20.86 11.88
N VAL A 103 -7.09 -20.80 10.56
CA VAL A 103 -6.74 -19.64 9.73
C VAL A 103 -7.94 -19.22 8.90
N ARG A 104 -8.09 -17.91 8.71
CA ARG A 104 -9.13 -17.32 7.89
C ARG A 104 -8.55 -16.67 6.65
N TRP A 105 -9.25 -16.78 5.52
CA TRP A 105 -8.94 -16.00 4.32
C TRP A 105 -9.34 -14.54 4.48
N ILE A 106 -8.37 -13.64 4.29
CA ILE A 106 -8.57 -12.18 4.28
C ILE A 106 -8.23 -11.53 2.94
N GLY A 107 -7.67 -12.30 2.00
CA GLY A 107 -7.45 -11.85 0.65
C GLY A 107 -8.78 -11.45 0.00
N ARG A 108 -8.77 -10.38 -0.80
CA ARG A 108 -9.89 -10.17 -1.74
C ARG A 108 -9.94 -11.37 -2.69
N ASP A 109 -11.14 -11.74 -3.11
CA ASP A 109 -11.39 -12.95 -3.88
C ASP A 109 -10.48 -13.03 -5.11
N VAL A 110 -9.64 -14.07 -5.19
CA VAL A 110 -8.71 -14.30 -6.30
C VAL A 110 -9.47 -14.67 -7.58
N GLU A 111 -10.74 -15.05 -7.46
CA GLU A 111 -11.63 -15.23 -8.61
C GLU A 111 -11.96 -13.90 -9.30
N LEU A 112 -11.85 -12.77 -8.59
CA LEU A 112 -11.92 -11.44 -9.21
C LEU A 112 -10.65 -11.14 -10.05
N ASP A 113 -9.47 -11.61 -9.63
CA ASP A 113 -8.21 -11.36 -10.37
C ASP A 113 -8.08 -12.11 -11.70
N ALA A 114 -8.69 -13.29 -11.83
CA ALA A 114 -8.77 -13.97 -13.13
C ALA A 114 -9.86 -13.37 -14.05
N GLN A 115 -10.83 -12.64 -13.49
CA GLN A 115 -11.93 -11.98 -14.19
C GLN A 115 -11.71 -10.46 -14.42
N TYR A 116 -10.65 -9.85 -13.85
CA TYR A 116 -10.17 -8.48 -14.14
C TYR A 116 -9.48 -8.33 -15.51
N CYS A 117 -9.70 -9.24 -16.46
CA CYS A 117 -9.45 -8.97 -17.87
C CYS A 117 -10.58 -8.16 -18.53
N ASN A 118 -11.67 -7.83 -17.80
CA ASN A 118 -12.66 -6.85 -18.23
C ASN A 118 -12.20 -5.41 -17.95
N LYS A 119 -11.20 -4.95 -18.71
CA LYS A 119 -10.64 -3.58 -18.71
C LYS A 119 -11.66 -2.46 -18.98
N SER A 120 -12.94 -2.75 -19.21
CA SER A 120 -13.93 -1.76 -19.65
C SER A 120 -14.64 -1.01 -18.52
N ASN A 121 -14.78 -1.62 -17.34
CA ASN A 121 -15.54 -1.01 -16.24
C ASN A 121 -14.64 -0.22 -15.28
N ASP A 122 -13.40 -0.68 -15.09
CA ASP A 122 -12.42 0.03 -14.25
C ASP A 122 -11.93 1.32 -14.91
N THR A 123 -11.82 1.37 -16.24
CA THR A 123 -11.44 2.62 -16.95
C THR A 123 -12.48 3.71 -16.76
N ALA A 124 -13.77 3.37 -16.84
CA ALA A 124 -14.84 4.35 -16.65
C ALA A 124 -14.88 4.89 -15.21
N GLN A 125 -14.62 4.04 -14.22
CA GLN A 125 -14.52 4.47 -12.82
C GLN A 125 -13.26 5.33 -12.57
N LEU A 126 -12.13 4.97 -13.17
CA LEU A 126 -10.90 5.75 -13.10
C LEU A 126 -11.05 7.11 -13.79
N ASP A 127 -11.68 7.16 -14.95
CA ASP A 127 -11.96 8.40 -15.69
C ASP A 127 -12.93 9.30 -14.89
N TRP A 128 -13.95 8.71 -14.26
CA TRP A 128 -14.85 9.46 -13.37
C TRP A 128 -14.11 10.03 -12.16
N LEU A 129 -13.32 9.21 -11.46
CA LEU A 129 -12.50 9.65 -10.33
C LEU A 129 -11.52 10.75 -10.73
N HIS A 130 -10.89 10.63 -11.91
CA HIS A 130 -9.96 11.63 -12.40
C HIS A 130 -10.67 12.96 -12.71
N ASN A 131 -11.83 12.91 -13.36
CA ASN A 131 -12.64 14.11 -13.61
C ASN A 131 -13.13 14.74 -12.30
N GLU A 132 -13.48 13.93 -11.30
CA GLU A 132 -13.88 14.40 -9.98
C GLU A 132 -12.73 15.13 -9.28
N VAL A 133 -11.51 14.57 -9.31
CA VAL A 133 -10.31 15.20 -8.76
C VAL A 133 -10.04 16.54 -9.47
N ASN A 134 -10.05 16.57 -10.79
CA ASN A 134 -9.81 17.80 -11.55
C ASN A 134 -10.86 18.89 -11.21
N ARG A 135 -12.14 18.51 -11.08
CA ARG A 135 -13.19 19.46 -10.68
C ARG A 135 -12.95 20.05 -9.29
N LEU A 136 -12.54 19.21 -8.34
CA LEU A 136 -12.23 19.65 -6.97
C LEU A 136 -10.98 20.53 -6.94
N GLU A 137 -9.99 20.25 -7.78
CA GLU A 137 -8.80 21.11 -7.93
C GLU A 137 -9.16 22.48 -8.49
N ASP A 138 -10.03 22.55 -9.51
CA ASP A 138 -10.52 23.81 -10.07
C ASP A 138 -11.32 24.63 -9.03
N GLU A 139 -12.20 23.97 -8.26
CA GLU A 139 -12.95 24.62 -7.19
C GLU A 139 -12.02 25.16 -6.08
N LYS A 140 -11.02 24.37 -5.69
CA LYS A 140 -10.01 24.79 -4.73
C LYS A 140 -9.25 26.04 -5.23
N LEU A 141 -8.82 26.05 -6.48
CA LEU A 141 -8.11 27.20 -7.06
C LEU A 141 -9.00 28.45 -7.10
N MET A 142 -10.31 28.29 -7.35
CA MET A 142 -11.26 29.39 -7.30
C MET A 142 -11.36 29.98 -5.88
N LEU A 143 -11.46 29.11 -4.86
CA LEU A 143 -11.54 29.54 -3.45
C LEU A 143 -10.25 30.24 -3.00
N GLU A 144 -9.08 29.70 -3.35
CA GLU A 144 -7.79 30.34 -3.07
C GLU A 144 -7.69 31.72 -3.75
N GLY A 145 -8.23 31.86 -4.97
CA GLY A 145 -8.32 33.15 -5.64
C GLY A 145 -9.22 34.16 -4.93
N ILE A 146 -10.38 33.71 -4.42
CA ILE A 146 -11.30 34.56 -3.66
C ILE A 146 -10.68 35.00 -2.33
N GLU A 147 -9.98 34.11 -1.64
CA GLU A 147 -9.29 34.43 -0.38
C GLU A 147 -8.29 35.58 -0.60
N VAL A 148 -7.43 35.45 -1.62
CA VAL A 148 -6.46 36.49 -1.97
C VAL A 148 -7.16 37.81 -2.37
N GLU A 149 -8.26 37.75 -3.11
CA GLU A 149 -9.01 38.94 -3.50
C GLU A 149 -9.61 39.66 -2.28
N VAL A 150 -10.22 38.91 -1.36
CA VAL A 150 -10.80 39.46 -0.12
C VAL A 150 -9.71 40.08 0.74
N ASP A 151 -8.56 39.44 0.87
CA ASP A 151 -7.41 39.97 1.62
C ASP A 151 -6.89 41.27 1.00
N ASN A 152 -6.73 41.30 -0.33
CA ASN A 152 -6.31 42.50 -1.06
C ASN A 152 -7.31 43.66 -0.90
N GLN A 153 -8.61 43.37 -1.01
CA GLN A 153 -9.66 44.37 -0.81
C GLN A 153 -9.67 44.89 0.62
N THR A 154 -9.56 43.98 1.59
CA THR A 154 -9.50 44.32 3.01
C THR A 154 -8.30 45.22 3.28
N GLN A 155 -7.10 44.82 2.85
CA GLN A 155 -5.89 45.61 3.01
C GLN A 155 -6.01 46.99 2.32
N GLY A 156 -6.56 47.04 1.11
CA GLY A 156 -6.80 48.29 0.39
C GLY A 156 -7.73 49.25 1.15
N LEU A 157 -8.82 48.73 1.73
CA LEU A 157 -9.71 49.52 2.58
C LEU A 157 -9.01 49.99 3.87
N PHE A 158 -8.20 49.13 4.49
CA PHE A 158 -7.41 49.50 5.67
C PHE A 158 -6.44 50.64 5.38
N GLU A 159 -5.76 50.60 4.23
CA GLU A 159 -4.83 51.64 3.81
C GLU A 159 -5.54 52.94 3.44
N GLN A 160 -6.66 52.84 2.72
CA GLN A 160 -7.44 54.00 2.28
C GLN A 160 -8.07 54.78 3.45
N TYR A 161 -8.58 54.07 4.46
CA TYR A 161 -9.32 54.66 5.56
C TYR A 161 -8.55 54.67 6.88
N ARG A 162 -7.20 54.57 6.81
CA ARG A 162 -6.33 54.43 7.99
C ARG A 162 -6.60 55.45 9.09
N ASP A 163 -6.82 56.70 8.72
CA ASP A 163 -7.05 57.81 9.65
C ASP A 163 -8.45 57.79 10.32
N TYR A 164 -9.36 56.96 9.79
CA TYR A 164 -10.73 56.83 10.28
C TYR A 164 -10.97 55.51 11.05
N LEU A 165 -9.95 54.65 11.18
CA LEU A 165 -10.03 53.39 11.91
C LEU A 165 -9.82 53.59 13.41
N TYR A 166 -10.79 54.22 14.05
CA TYR A 166 -10.84 54.33 15.51
C TYR A 166 -12.24 54.05 16.03
N LEU A 167 -12.30 53.65 17.30
CA LEU A 167 -13.54 53.53 18.05
C LEU A 167 -13.51 54.54 19.19
N SER A 168 -14.64 55.21 19.42
CA SER A 168 -14.77 56.09 20.58
C SER A 168 -15.19 55.30 21.82
N GLU A 169 -14.95 55.88 23.00
CA GLU A 169 -15.47 55.31 24.26
C GLU A 169 -16.99 55.18 24.22
N THR A 170 -17.67 56.16 23.61
CA THR A 170 -19.14 56.13 23.46
C THR A 170 -19.60 54.96 22.61
N ASP A 171 -18.90 54.62 21.53
CA ASP A 171 -19.24 53.48 20.68
C ASP A 171 -19.15 52.16 21.45
N LEU A 172 -18.10 52.03 22.27
CA LEU A 172 -17.84 50.85 23.09
C LEU A 172 -18.93 50.68 24.16
N ARG A 173 -19.21 51.73 24.96
CA ARG A 173 -20.22 51.66 26.03
C ARG A 173 -21.65 51.49 25.50
N GLN A 174 -21.95 52.07 24.34
CA GLN A 174 -23.26 51.92 23.71
C GLN A 174 -23.53 50.48 23.26
N HIS A 175 -22.53 49.82 22.65
CA HIS A 175 -22.69 48.46 22.11
C HIS A 175 -22.45 47.37 23.16
N PHE A 176 -21.57 47.61 24.13
CA PHE A 176 -21.21 46.65 25.17
C PHE A 176 -21.75 47.11 26.53
N ARG A 177 -23.05 46.89 26.77
CA ARG A 177 -23.71 47.23 28.06
C ARG A 177 -23.11 46.52 29.28
N ALA A 178 -22.37 45.43 29.07
CA ALA A 178 -21.76 44.64 30.12
C ALA A 178 -20.53 45.31 30.77
N ILE A 179 -19.98 46.36 30.17
CA ILE A 179 -18.74 47.02 30.63
C ILE A 179 -18.99 48.45 31.16
N ASP A 180 -20.25 48.86 31.37
CA ASP A 180 -20.60 50.22 31.78
C ASP A 180 -19.91 50.65 33.08
N ASP A 181 -19.76 49.75 34.05
CA ASP A 181 -19.06 50.00 35.34
C ASP A 181 -17.68 49.31 35.44
N GLN A 182 -17.13 48.85 34.32
CA GLN A 182 -15.82 48.17 34.30
C GLN A 182 -14.70 49.09 33.80
N MET A 183 -13.50 48.90 34.32
CA MET A 183 -12.29 49.53 33.80
C MET A 183 -11.97 48.95 32.42
N ILE A 184 -11.87 49.81 31.41
CA ILE A 184 -11.50 49.44 30.05
C ILE A 184 -10.02 49.77 29.84
N VAL A 185 -9.25 48.79 29.38
CA VAL A 185 -7.85 48.97 28.99
C VAL A 185 -7.73 48.61 27.52
N ALA A 186 -7.33 49.57 26.69
CA ALA A 186 -6.99 49.35 25.29
C ALA A 186 -5.47 49.20 25.16
N THR A 187 -5.04 48.14 24.48
CA THR A 187 -3.61 47.88 24.25
C THR A 187 -3.35 47.81 22.75
N ASP A 188 -2.48 48.67 22.23
CA ASP A 188 -1.95 48.54 20.88
C ASP A 188 -0.71 47.65 20.94
N THR A 189 -0.91 46.39 20.59
CA THR A 189 0.11 45.34 20.71
C THR A 189 0.41 44.77 19.33
N PRO A 190 1.69 44.74 18.89
CA PRO A 190 2.06 44.14 17.61
C PRO A 190 1.63 42.68 17.48
N ALA A 191 1.36 42.23 16.26
CA ALA A 191 0.81 40.90 15.97
C ALA A 191 1.67 39.71 16.47
N ASN A 192 2.96 39.94 16.74
CA ASN A 192 3.90 38.92 17.19
C ASN A 192 4.13 38.88 18.70
N VAL A 193 3.33 39.58 19.50
CA VAL A 193 3.44 39.59 20.97
C VAL A 193 2.38 38.68 21.57
N ALA A 194 2.82 37.71 22.37
CA ALA A 194 1.91 36.84 23.11
C ALA A 194 1.33 37.55 24.33
N ILE A 195 0.01 37.55 24.47
CA ILE A 195 -0.69 38.03 25.67
C ILE A 195 -1.01 36.81 26.55
N GLN A 196 -0.42 36.75 27.74
CA GLN A 196 -0.66 35.67 28.70
C GLN A 196 -1.48 36.19 29.88
N ALA A 197 -2.58 35.51 30.19
CA ALA A 197 -3.32 35.69 31.43
C ALA A 197 -2.99 34.53 32.38
N SER A 198 -2.49 34.82 33.58
CA SER A 198 -2.32 33.82 34.62
C SER A 198 -3.47 33.95 35.62
N THR A 199 -4.22 32.87 35.83
CA THR A 199 -5.21 32.79 36.91
C THR A 199 -4.53 32.25 38.16
N GLU A 200 -4.37 33.08 39.19
CA GLU A 200 -4.04 32.54 40.52
C GLU A 200 -5.25 31.77 41.02
N ASN A 201 -5.12 30.44 41.11
CA ASN A 201 -6.08 29.61 41.83
C ASN A 201 -5.94 29.92 43.32
N VAL A 202 -6.86 30.74 43.84
CA VAL A 202 -7.07 30.98 45.27
C VAL A 202 -7.96 29.89 45.86
#